data_AF-A0A1Q7K7R2-F1
#
_entry.id   AF-A0A1Q7K7R2-F1
#
_cell.length_a   1.000
_cell.length_b   1.000
_cell.length_c   1.000
_cell.angle_alpha   90.00
_cell.angle_beta   90.00
_cell.angle_gamma   90.00
#
_symmetry.space_group_name_H-M   'P 1'
#
loop_
_entity.id
_entity.type
_entity.pdbx_description
1 polymer ?
#
loop_
_entity_poly.entity_id
_entity_poly.type
_entity_poly.pdbx_seq_one_letter_code
_entity_poly.pdbx_strand_id
1 'polypeptide(L)'
;MWVRRQWRGSIGFTRRGSAGGRRCRGVQTGYGDSPYQSLSSFAGNPLLISPDWLIEDGLLRASDCAGGSFSAAAVDFDAVKRFKYTLLETAWGNFRTGARSDLRLAFELFTQAHADWLDDYALFRALKARYGGASYLQWPEDLVRRTPAAFEQARRDLASQVEEVRFAQFLLSVQGARLKAHARAKGVRLIGDLPFFVSPDSSDVWANPELFLLDAHYRPRVVAGVPPDYFSSQGQRWGNPIYDWDALAARG
;
A
#
# COMPACT_ATOMS: atom_id res chain seq x y z
N MET A 1 -1.76 -2.04 26.22
CA MET A 1 -1.24 -3.28 25.62
C MET A 1 -1.44 -3.17 24.12
N TRP A 2 -0.58 -2.44 23.41
CA TRP A 2 -0.84 -1.95 22.05
C TRP A 2 -0.16 -2.84 20.99
N VAL A 3 -1.01 -3.45 20.16
CA VAL A 3 -0.79 -4.02 18.81
C VAL A 3 0.61 -4.59 18.52
N ARG A 4 0.71 -5.93 18.45
CA ARG A 4 1.81 -6.65 17.79
C ARG A 4 1.89 -6.24 16.31
N ARG A 5 2.71 -5.24 15.97
CA ARG A 5 2.88 -4.77 14.57
C ARG A 5 4.09 -5.48 13.93
N GLN A 6 3.80 -6.45 13.07
CA GLN A 6 4.73 -6.86 12.02
C GLN A 6 5.06 -5.67 11.12
N TRP A 7 6.24 -5.75 10.51
CA TRP A 7 7.06 -4.65 10.01
C TRP A 7 6.33 -3.63 9.12
N ARG A 8 6.56 -2.36 9.45
CA ARG A 8 6.16 -1.14 8.74
C ARG A 8 7.45 -0.40 8.41
N GLY A 9 7.75 -0.08 7.15
CA GLY A 9 8.92 0.78 6.85
C GLY A 9 9.39 0.90 5.40
N SER A 10 10.01 2.08 5.14
CA SER A 10 11.08 2.30 4.15
C SER A 10 12.44 1.90 4.73
N ILE A 11 13.47 1.92 3.88
CA ILE A 11 14.84 1.59 4.23
C ILE A 11 15.64 2.86 4.50
N GLY A 12 16.05 3.07 5.75
CA GLY A 12 17.10 4.02 6.13
C GLY A 12 18.23 3.27 6.84
N PHE A 13 19.45 3.38 6.34
CA PHE A 13 20.64 2.82 6.98
C PHE A 13 21.22 3.84 7.96
N THR A 14 21.28 3.50 9.24
CA THR A 14 22.12 4.23 10.21
C THR A 14 23.16 3.28 10.78
N ARG A 15 24.44 3.55 10.50
CA ARG A 15 25.58 2.95 11.24
C ARG A 15 25.83 3.78 12.50
N ARG A 16 26.28 3.15 13.59
CA ARG A 16 26.77 3.87 14.78
C ARG A 16 27.89 4.82 14.33
N GLY A 17 27.65 6.14 14.44
CA GLY A 17 28.70 7.16 14.31
C GLY A 17 28.51 8.28 13.27
N SER A 18 27.46 8.30 12.45
CA SER A 18 27.30 9.37 11.44
C SER A 18 25.90 9.98 11.42
N ALA A 19 25.87 11.32 11.45
CA ALA A 19 24.71 12.18 11.61
C ALA A 19 23.65 12.09 10.49
N GLY A 20 22.39 12.20 10.93
CA GLY A 20 21.28 12.93 10.29
C GLY A 20 21.10 12.84 8.78
N GLY A 21 20.49 11.75 8.29
CA GLY A 21 19.83 11.72 6.99
C GLY A 21 18.41 11.17 7.14
N ARG A 22 17.39 12.03 7.12
CA ARG A 22 15.99 11.58 7.00
C ARG A 22 15.72 11.21 5.54
N ARG A 23 15.27 9.97 5.28
CA ARG A 23 14.72 9.54 3.97
C ARG A 23 13.30 9.03 4.15
N CYS A 24 12.44 9.38 3.20
CA CYS A 24 11.00 9.16 3.19
C CYS A 24 10.59 7.75 2.69
N ARG A 25 9.29 7.46 2.75
CA ARG A 25 8.73 6.10 2.86
C ARG A 25 8.53 5.27 1.60
N GLY A 26 8.37 3.95 1.82
CA GLY A 26 8.07 2.90 0.83
C GLY A 26 6.64 2.37 0.92
N VAL A 27 5.72 3.23 1.39
CA VAL A 27 4.29 2.96 1.39
C VAL A 27 3.75 3.28 -0.01
N GLN A 28 2.67 2.59 -0.44
CA GLN A 28 2.13 2.84 -1.77
C GLN A 28 1.82 4.32 -1.94
N THR A 29 2.28 4.90 -3.03
CA THR A 29 2.10 6.32 -3.31
C THR A 29 0.74 6.56 -3.98
N GLY A 30 0.03 7.59 -3.51
CA GLY A 30 -1.23 8.07 -4.12
C GLY A 30 -0.96 9.17 -5.15
N TYR A 31 -1.87 10.14 -5.24
CA TYR A 31 -1.71 11.30 -6.12
C TYR A 31 -0.43 12.08 -5.77
N GLY A 32 0.37 12.43 -6.77
CA GLY A 32 1.65 13.14 -6.59
C GLY A 32 2.80 12.28 -6.05
N ASP A 33 2.67 10.96 -6.09
CA ASP A 33 3.72 10.00 -5.72
C ASP A 33 4.29 10.14 -4.30
N SER A 34 3.53 10.78 -3.40
CA SER A 34 3.93 11.00 -2.02
C SER A 34 3.69 9.76 -1.15
N PRO A 35 4.67 9.30 -0.37
CA PRO A 35 4.50 8.20 0.58
C PRO A 35 3.64 8.57 1.81
N TYR A 36 3.26 9.85 1.93
CA TYR A 36 2.38 10.35 3.00
C TYR A 36 0.92 10.46 2.55
N GLN A 37 0.61 10.18 1.28
CA GLN A 37 -0.75 10.07 0.75
C GLN A 37 -0.99 8.66 0.22
N SER A 38 -0.93 7.67 1.11
CA SER A 38 -1.06 6.27 0.74
C SER A 38 -2.51 5.83 0.51
N LEU A 39 -2.69 4.86 -0.39
CA LEU A 39 -3.95 4.15 -0.56
C LEU A 39 -4.29 3.19 0.59
N SER A 40 -3.34 2.90 1.49
CA SER A 40 -3.55 2.09 2.69
C SER A 40 -2.49 2.38 3.76
N SER A 41 -2.89 2.37 5.03
CA SER A 41 -1.98 2.47 6.18
C SER A 41 -1.26 1.15 6.51
N PHE A 42 -1.68 0.05 5.87
CA PHE A 42 -1.15 -1.30 6.07
C PHE A 42 -0.33 -1.80 4.88
N ALA A 43 -0.81 -1.58 3.65
CA ALA A 43 -0.20 -2.15 2.46
C ALA A 43 1.17 -1.52 2.11
N GLY A 44 2.07 -2.33 1.57
CA GLY A 44 3.35 -1.87 1.04
C GLY A 44 3.26 -1.43 -0.42
N ASN A 45 4.25 -0.64 -0.88
CA ASN A 45 4.31 -0.17 -2.26
C ASN A 45 4.78 -1.30 -3.21
N PRO A 46 3.92 -1.79 -4.14
CA PRO A 46 4.31 -2.85 -5.08
C PRO A 46 5.48 -2.45 -6.00
N LEU A 47 5.72 -1.15 -6.21
CA LEU A 47 6.84 -0.68 -7.02
C LEU A 47 8.22 -1.00 -6.42
N LEU A 48 8.26 -1.32 -5.11
CA LEU A 48 9.48 -1.71 -4.41
C LEU A 48 9.83 -3.19 -4.55
N ILE A 49 8.96 -3.99 -5.19
CA ILE A 49 9.28 -5.38 -5.49
C ILE A 49 10.48 -5.41 -6.44
N SER A 50 11.52 -6.14 -6.04
CA SER A 50 12.76 -6.30 -6.79
C SER A 50 12.55 -7.28 -7.95
N PRO A 51 12.77 -6.87 -9.22
CA PRO A 51 12.71 -7.76 -10.37
C PRO A 51 13.79 -8.84 -10.31
N ASP A 52 14.98 -8.49 -9.84
CA ASP A 52 16.10 -9.43 -9.71
C ASP A 52 15.76 -10.59 -8.78
N TRP A 53 15.09 -10.30 -7.65
CA TRP A 53 14.63 -11.36 -6.74
C TRP A 53 13.48 -12.17 -7.31
N LEU A 54 12.62 -11.59 -8.15
CA LEU A 54 11.60 -12.37 -8.86
C LEU A 54 12.22 -13.31 -9.91
N ILE A 55 13.31 -12.89 -10.55
CA ILE A 55 14.09 -13.73 -11.46
C ILE A 55 14.80 -14.86 -10.69
N GLU A 56 15.47 -14.52 -9.59
CA GLU A 56 16.11 -15.51 -8.70
C GLU A 56 15.11 -16.53 -8.17
N ASP A 57 13.90 -16.07 -7.82
CA ASP A 57 12.80 -16.91 -7.39
C ASP A 57 12.16 -17.72 -8.53
N GLY A 58 12.56 -17.55 -9.79
CA GLY A 58 11.99 -18.25 -10.94
C GLY A 58 10.55 -17.83 -11.30
N LEU A 59 10.08 -16.70 -10.76
CA LEU A 59 8.78 -16.12 -11.07
C LEU A 59 8.82 -15.26 -12.34
N LEU A 60 10.00 -14.75 -12.69
CA LEU A 60 10.27 -14.02 -13.92
C LEU A 60 11.51 -14.57 -14.62
N ARG A 61 11.65 -14.25 -15.90
CA ARG A 61 12.86 -14.44 -16.70
C ARG A 61 13.57 -13.11 -16.89
N ALA A 62 14.87 -13.14 -17.11
CA ALA A 62 15.63 -11.93 -17.44
C ALA A 62 15.10 -11.21 -18.69
N SER A 63 14.56 -11.97 -19.66
CA SER A 63 13.91 -11.44 -20.86
C SER A 63 12.67 -10.59 -20.55
N ASP A 64 11.95 -10.89 -19.46
CA ASP A 64 10.73 -10.17 -19.09
C ASP A 64 11.06 -8.74 -18.63
N CYS A 65 12.30 -8.52 -18.16
CA CYS A 65 12.81 -7.21 -17.76
C CYS A 65 13.49 -6.44 -18.91
N ALA A 66 13.60 -7.04 -20.11
CA ALA A 66 14.22 -6.38 -21.26
C ALA A 66 13.36 -5.20 -21.71
N GLY A 67 13.93 -3.99 -21.71
CA GLY A 67 13.26 -2.77 -22.17
C GLY A 67 13.07 -1.68 -21.09
N GLY A 68 13.34 -1.99 -19.82
CA GLY A 68 13.40 -0.98 -18.76
C GLY A 68 14.73 -0.23 -18.78
N SER A 69 14.78 0.95 -19.39
CA SER A 69 15.90 1.88 -19.21
C SER A 69 15.45 3.05 -18.33
N PHE A 70 16.05 3.19 -17.16
CA PHE A 70 15.66 4.19 -16.17
C PHE A 70 16.86 5.03 -15.76
N SER A 71 16.62 6.31 -15.48
CA SER A 71 17.63 7.20 -14.93
C SER A 71 18.03 6.75 -13.52
N ALA A 72 19.35 6.74 -13.24
CA ALA A 72 19.86 6.50 -11.89
C ALA A 72 19.67 7.72 -10.96
N ALA A 73 19.40 8.91 -11.50
CA ALA A 73 19.34 10.16 -10.76
C ALA A 73 17.91 10.57 -10.34
N ALA A 74 16.90 10.20 -11.13
CA ALA A 74 15.52 10.58 -10.91
C ALA A 74 14.56 9.46 -11.32
N VAL A 75 13.45 9.34 -10.59
CA VAL A 75 12.41 8.34 -10.86
C VAL A 75 11.35 8.97 -11.76
N ASP A 76 11.21 8.45 -12.97
CA ASP A 76 9.99 8.62 -13.78
C ASP A 76 8.94 7.63 -13.26
N PHE A 77 8.04 8.11 -12.41
CA PHE A 77 7.05 7.25 -11.77
C PHE A 77 6.08 6.63 -12.76
N ASP A 78 5.73 7.29 -13.85
CA ASP A 78 4.77 6.76 -14.82
C ASP A 78 5.40 5.66 -15.68
N ALA A 79 6.67 5.83 -16.07
CA ALA A 79 7.43 4.77 -16.72
C ALA A 79 7.64 3.57 -15.78
N VAL A 80 8.02 3.82 -14.52
CA VAL A 80 8.27 2.77 -13.53
C VAL A 80 6.98 2.03 -13.17
N LYS A 81 5.85 2.73 -12.97
CA LYS A 81 4.55 2.10 -12.71
C LYS A 81 4.18 1.14 -13.84
N ARG A 82 4.21 1.61 -15.09
CA ARG A 82 3.89 0.76 -16.26
C ARG A 82 4.77 -0.47 -16.30
N PHE A 83 6.08 -0.29 -16.21
CA PHE A 83 7.03 -1.41 -16.23
C PHE A 83 6.81 -2.40 -15.08
N LYS A 84 6.74 -1.92 -13.84
CA LYS A 84 6.59 -2.77 -12.66
C LYS A 84 5.27 -3.52 -12.63
N TYR A 85 4.16 -2.90 -13.04
CA TYR A 85 2.86 -3.58 -13.06
C TYR A 85 2.82 -4.67 -14.13
N THR A 86 3.38 -4.46 -15.32
CA THR A 86 3.52 -5.54 -16.33
C THR A 86 4.34 -6.73 -15.81
N LEU A 87 5.42 -6.46 -15.07
CA LEU A 87 6.20 -7.53 -14.43
C LEU A 87 5.40 -8.28 -13.37
N LEU A 88 4.58 -7.58 -12.57
CA LEU A 88 3.76 -8.22 -11.54
C LEU A 88 2.64 -9.07 -12.15
N GLU A 89 2.00 -8.60 -13.22
CA GLU A 89 1.02 -9.38 -13.99
C GLU A 89 1.66 -10.67 -14.54
N THR A 90 2.89 -10.56 -15.08
CA THR A 90 3.63 -11.71 -15.61
C THR A 90 4.03 -12.69 -14.49
N ALA A 91 4.55 -12.19 -13.37
CA ALA A 91 4.90 -13.01 -12.21
C ALA A 91 3.68 -13.72 -11.64
N TRP A 92 2.52 -13.04 -11.58
CA TRP A 92 1.26 -13.62 -11.16
C TRP A 92 0.79 -14.71 -12.13
N GLY A 93 0.87 -14.46 -13.44
CA GLY A 93 0.57 -15.44 -14.47
C GLY A 93 1.41 -16.72 -14.33
N ASN A 94 2.73 -16.58 -14.15
CA ASN A 94 3.63 -17.71 -13.95
C ASN A 94 3.34 -18.46 -12.64
N PHE A 95 3.08 -17.75 -11.54
CA PHE A 95 2.72 -18.37 -10.28
C PHE A 95 1.40 -19.15 -10.37
N ARG A 96 0.41 -18.62 -11.10
CA ARG A 96 -0.87 -19.30 -11.35
C ARG A 96 -0.72 -20.58 -12.17
N THR A 97 0.20 -20.62 -13.12
CA THR A 97 0.45 -21.79 -13.97
C THR A 97 1.37 -22.83 -13.33
N GLY A 98 1.84 -22.58 -12.09
CA GLY A 98 2.53 -23.56 -11.26
C GLY A 98 3.99 -23.23 -10.96
N ALA A 99 4.53 -22.09 -11.43
CA ALA A 99 5.84 -21.63 -11.01
C ALA A 99 5.85 -21.40 -9.49
N ARG A 100 6.91 -21.88 -8.82
CA ARG A 100 7.05 -21.79 -7.35
C ARG A 100 5.83 -22.28 -6.57
N SER A 101 5.33 -23.46 -6.96
CA SER A 101 4.25 -24.14 -6.25
C SER A 101 4.56 -24.39 -4.77
N ASP A 102 5.85 -24.45 -4.39
CA ASP A 102 6.32 -24.48 -3.00
C ASP A 102 5.84 -23.27 -2.17
N LEU A 103 5.63 -22.11 -2.80
CA LEU A 103 5.16 -20.89 -2.13
C LEU A 103 3.64 -20.83 -1.98
N ARG A 104 2.87 -21.75 -2.57
CA ARG A 104 1.39 -21.71 -2.57
C ARG A 104 0.81 -21.72 -1.16
N LEU A 105 1.29 -22.63 -0.31
CA LEU A 105 0.85 -22.70 1.09
C LEU A 105 1.22 -21.44 1.87
N ALA A 106 2.42 -20.89 1.66
CA ALA A 106 2.85 -19.66 2.31
C ALA A 106 2.00 -18.45 1.88
N PHE A 107 1.60 -18.40 0.61
CA PHE A 107 0.70 -17.40 0.09
C PHE A 107 -0.69 -17.50 0.73
N GLU A 108 -1.27 -18.70 0.80
CA GLU A 108 -2.58 -18.94 1.43
C GLU A 108 -2.57 -18.60 2.93
N LEU A 109 -1.50 -18.97 3.65
CA LEU A 109 -1.34 -18.60 5.05
C LEU A 109 -1.19 -17.08 5.23
N PHE A 110 -0.48 -16.41 4.32
CA PHE A 110 -0.34 -14.96 4.34
C PHE A 110 -1.69 -14.27 4.12
N THR A 111 -2.48 -14.72 3.15
CA THR A 111 -3.80 -14.11 2.88
C THR A 111 -4.75 -14.33 4.05
N GLN A 112 -4.77 -15.52 4.65
CA GLN A 112 -5.57 -15.80 5.85
C GLN A 112 -5.13 -14.96 7.05
N ALA A 113 -3.82 -14.84 7.29
CA ALA A 113 -3.28 -14.12 8.44
C ALA A 113 -3.48 -12.59 8.38
N HIS A 114 -3.81 -12.06 7.20
CA HIS A 114 -3.94 -10.62 6.95
C HIS A 114 -5.30 -10.24 6.35
N ALA A 115 -6.27 -11.15 6.37
CA ALA A 115 -7.58 -10.95 5.75
C ALA A 115 -8.33 -9.72 6.30
N ASP A 116 -8.03 -9.31 7.54
CA ASP A 116 -8.63 -8.16 8.24
C ASP A 116 -8.41 -6.81 7.52
N TRP A 117 -7.29 -6.65 6.81
CA TRP A 117 -7.02 -5.43 6.04
C TRP A 117 -6.77 -5.72 4.55
N LEU A 118 -6.24 -6.90 4.22
CA LEU A 118 -5.81 -7.23 2.87
C LEU A 118 -6.99 -7.41 1.93
N ASP A 119 -8.11 -7.94 2.40
CA ASP A 119 -9.29 -8.20 1.59
C ASP A 119 -9.91 -6.89 1.08
N ASP A 120 -10.09 -5.94 1.99
CA ASP A 120 -10.59 -4.61 1.66
C ASP A 120 -9.61 -3.84 0.78
N TYR A 121 -8.32 -3.88 1.10
CA TYR A 121 -7.32 -3.22 0.28
C TYR A 121 -7.24 -3.80 -1.13
N ALA A 122 -7.27 -5.13 -1.29
CA ALA A 122 -7.18 -5.78 -2.59
C ALA A 122 -8.38 -5.44 -3.47
N LEU A 123 -9.59 -5.46 -2.91
CA LEU A 123 -10.79 -5.06 -3.64
C LEU A 123 -10.79 -3.56 -3.95
N PHE A 124 -10.40 -2.71 -3.00
CA PHE A 124 -10.25 -1.27 -3.23
C PHE A 124 -9.31 -0.99 -4.40
N ARG A 125 -8.16 -1.67 -4.46
CA ARG A 125 -7.18 -1.55 -5.55
C ARG A 125 -7.75 -2.00 -6.89
N ALA A 126 -8.46 -3.13 -6.92
CA ALA A 126 -9.07 -3.65 -8.14
C ALA A 126 -10.18 -2.71 -8.67
N LEU A 127 -11.03 -2.20 -7.77
CA LEU A 127 -12.06 -1.20 -8.11
C LEU A 127 -11.42 0.09 -8.62
N LYS A 128 -10.38 0.58 -7.93
CA LYS A 128 -9.66 1.78 -8.34
C LYS A 128 -9.07 1.63 -9.75
N ALA A 129 -8.51 0.47 -10.08
CA ALA A 129 -8.05 0.18 -11.45
C ALA A 129 -9.21 0.15 -12.46
N ARG A 130 -10.33 -0.52 -12.11
CA ARG A 130 -11.54 -0.57 -12.96
C ARG A 130 -12.10 0.81 -13.30
N TYR A 131 -12.02 1.77 -12.36
CA TYR A 131 -12.47 3.14 -12.55
C TYR A 131 -11.33 4.11 -12.91
N GLY A 132 -10.26 3.62 -13.56
CA GLY A 132 -9.22 4.48 -14.15
C GLY A 132 -8.44 5.31 -13.14
N GLY A 133 -8.31 4.85 -11.90
CA GLY A 133 -7.61 5.57 -10.83
C GLY A 133 -8.48 6.58 -10.07
N ALA A 134 -9.75 6.75 -10.43
CA ALA A 134 -10.66 7.70 -9.80
C ALA A 134 -10.73 7.52 -8.27
N SER A 135 -11.00 8.63 -7.57
CA SER A 135 -11.30 8.59 -6.13
C SER A 135 -12.49 7.69 -5.86
N TYR A 136 -12.51 6.95 -4.75
CA TYR A 136 -13.64 6.07 -4.46
C TYR A 136 -14.97 6.80 -4.39
N LEU A 137 -14.97 8.09 -4.02
CA LEU A 137 -16.16 8.94 -4.00
C LEU A 137 -16.79 9.20 -5.38
N GLN A 138 -16.11 8.81 -6.46
CA GLN A 138 -16.60 8.90 -7.84
C GLN A 138 -17.11 7.56 -8.37
N TRP A 139 -17.04 6.48 -7.57
CA TRP A 139 -17.61 5.18 -7.93
C TRP A 139 -19.14 5.20 -7.80
N PRO A 140 -19.84 4.21 -8.38
CA PRO A 140 -21.26 4.00 -8.12
C PRO A 140 -21.57 4.01 -6.62
N GLU A 141 -22.68 4.64 -6.23
CA GLU A 141 -23.04 4.87 -4.83
C GLU A 141 -23.08 3.57 -4.01
N ASP A 142 -23.56 2.48 -4.61
CA ASP A 142 -23.61 1.17 -3.96
C ASP A 142 -22.22 0.61 -3.60
N LEU A 143 -21.18 0.94 -4.36
CA LEU A 143 -19.80 0.57 -4.07
C LEU A 143 -19.16 1.50 -3.04
N VAL A 144 -19.54 2.79 -3.04
CA VAL A 144 -19.12 3.74 -1.99
C VAL A 144 -19.69 3.32 -0.64
N ARG A 145 -20.99 3.01 -0.61
CA ARG A 145 -21.72 2.54 0.58
C ARG A 145 -21.46 1.07 0.92
N ARG A 146 -20.75 0.35 0.04
CA ARG A 146 -20.42 -1.09 0.19
C ARG A 146 -21.68 -1.93 0.45
N THR A 147 -22.74 -1.70 -0.33
CA THR A 147 -23.97 -2.49 -0.19
C THR A 147 -23.67 -3.97 -0.44
N PRO A 148 -24.24 -4.91 0.33
CA PRO A 148 -23.84 -6.32 0.25
C PRO A 148 -23.90 -6.91 -1.16
N ALA A 149 -24.94 -6.58 -1.93
CA ALA A 149 -25.10 -7.07 -3.30
C ALA A 149 -24.02 -6.56 -4.26
N ALA A 150 -23.77 -5.24 -4.28
CA ALA A 150 -22.76 -4.64 -5.16
C ALA A 150 -21.35 -5.06 -4.76
N PHE A 151 -21.10 -5.18 -3.45
CA PHE A 151 -19.80 -5.59 -2.92
C PHE A 151 -19.47 -7.05 -3.27
N GLU A 152 -20.41 -7.97 -3.08
CA GLU A 152 -20.24 -9.37 -3.47
C GLU A 152 -20.13 -9.55 -4.99
N GLN A 153 -20.88 -8.76 -5.76
CA GLN A 153 -20.74 -8.77 -7.22
C GLN A 153 -19.35 -8.30 -7.63
N ALA A 154 -18.85 -7.19 -7.07
CA ALA A 154 -17.51 -6.69 -7.35
C ALA A 154 -16.41 -7.71 -6.97
N ARG A 155 -16.56 -8.41 -5.84
CA ARG A 155 -15.64 -9.49 -5.43
C ARG A 155 -15.56 -10.62 -6.45
N ARG A 156 -16.71 -11.02 -7.02
CA ARG A 156 -16.75 -12.05 -8.07
C ARG A 156 -16.14 -11.55 -9.37
N ASP A 157 -16.56 -10.37 -9.83
CA ASP A 157 -16.13 -9.80 -11.11
C ASP A 157 -14.63 -9.48 -11.15
N LEU A 158 -14.05 -9.14 -10.00
CA LEU A 158 -12.65 -8.73 -9.87
C LEU A 158 -11.78 -9.76 -9.15
N ALA A 159 -12.24 -11.02 -9.02
CA ALA A 159 -11.54 -12.04 -8.24
C ALA A 159 -10.08 -12.24 -8.67
N SER A 160 -9.81 -12.27 -9.97
CA SER A 160 -8.44 -12.44 -10.49
C SER A 160 -7.52 -11.26 -10.15
N GLN A 161 -8.04 -10.04 -10.20
CA GLN A 161 -7.30 -8.81 -9.89
C GLN A 161 -7.08 -8.67 -8.38
N VAL A 162 -8.06 -9.07 -7.58
CA VAL A 162 -7.94 -9.13 -6.11
C VAL A 162 -6.81 -10.09 -5.71
N GLU A 163 -6.77 -11.27 -6.30
CA GLU A 163 -5.70 -12.24 -6.05
C GLU A 163 -4.32 -11.75 -6.48
N GLU A 164 -4.23 -11.04 -7.60
CA GLU A 164 -2.97 -10.41 -8.03
C GLU A 164 -2.47 -9.37 -7.02
N VAL A 165 -3.36 -8.52 -6.49
CA VAL A 165 -2.99 -7.54 -5.47
C VAL A 165 -2.56 -8.22 -4.18
N ARG A 166 -3.25 -9.28 -3.76
CA ARG A 166 -2.85 -10.12 -2.62
C ARG A 166 -1.46 -10.71 -2.84
N PHE A 167 -1.20 -11.26 -4.03
CA PHE A 167 0.09 -11.83 -4.39
C PHE A 167 1.22 -10.79 -4.34
N ALA A 168 0.98 -9.57 -4.83
CA ALA A 168 1.97 -8.49 -4.73
C ALA A 168 2.29 -8.13 -3.27
N GLN A 169 1.30 -8.10 -2.37
CA GLN A 169 1.56 -7.87 -0.93
C GLN A 169 2.31 -9.04 -0.28
N PHE A 170 2.02 -10.28 -0.68
CA PHE A 170 2.78 -11.45 -0.26
C PHE A 170 4.25 -11.36 -0.69
N LEU A 171 4.52 -11.03 -1.96
CA LEU A 171 5.88 -10.84 -2.47
C LEU A 171 6.64 -9.75 -1.68
N LEU A 172 5.98 -8.63 -1.37
CA LEU A 172 6.56 -7.60 -0.51
C LEU A 172 6.90 -8.12 0.90
N SER A 173 6.04 -8.97 1.46
CA SER A 173 6.30 -9.59 2.77
C SER A 173 7.53 -10.49 2.74
N VAL A 174 7.64 -11.35 1.70
CA VAL A 174 8.79 -12.25 1.49
C VAL A 174 10.08 -11.46 1.29
N GLN A 175 10.08 -10.51 0.35
CA GLN A 175 11.25 -9.68 0.05
C GLN A 175 11.64 -8.79 1.24
N GLY A 176 10.65 -8.22 1.93
CA GLY A 176 10.86 -7.46 3.17
C GLY A 176 11.45 -8.31 4.29
N ALA A 177 11.07 -9.58 4.41
CA ALA A 177 11.66 -10.52 5.35
C ALA A 177 13.14 -10.80 5.04
N ARG A 178 13.48 -11.04 3.77
CA ARG A 178 14.87 -11.20 3.31
C ARG A 178 15.73 -9.99 3.65
N LEU A 179 15.23 -8.79 3.35
CA LEU A 179 15.93 -7.54 3.66
C LEU A 179 16.15 -7.34 5.16
N LYS A 180 15.12 -7.58 5.99
CA LYS A 180 15.23 -7.49 7.45
C LYS A 180 16.29 -8.43 8.01
N ALA A 181 16.32 -9.67 7.51
CA ALA A 181 17.31 -10.67 7.93
C ALA A 181 18.73 -10.20 7.58
N HIS A 182 18.92 -9.69 6.35
CA HIS A 182 20.19 -9.15 5.90
C HIS A 182 20.66 -7.96 6.75
N ALA A 183 19.77 -6.99 7.02
CA ALA A 183 20.08 -5.83 7.85
C ALA A 183 20.50 -6.25 9.27
N ARG A 184 19.76 -7.18 9.88
CA ARG A 184 20.07 -7.73 11.21
C ARG A 184 21.43 -8.42 11.25
N ALA A 185 21.75 -9.23 10.24
CA ALA A 185 23.05 -9.90 10.13
C ALA A 185 24.22 -8.91 10.03
N LYS A 186 23.97 -7.67 9.56
CA LYS A 186 24.94 -6.58 9.50
C LYS A 186 24.88 -5.63 10.70
N GLY A 187 24.10 -5.93 11.73
CA GLY A 187 23.91 -5.06 12.89
C GLY A 187 23.15 -3.76 12.60
N VAL A 188 22.44 -3.69 11.47
CA VAL A 188 21.65 -2.53 11.06
C VAL A 188 20.20 -2.71 11.54
N ARG A 189 19.64 -1.65 12.14
CA ARG A 189 18.21 -1.60 12.51
C ARG A 189 17.44 -0.76 11.50
N LEU A 190 16.23 -1.20 11.18
CA LEU A 190 15.30 -0.50 10.29
C LEU A 190 14.27 0.24 11.15
N ILE A 191 14.09 1.53 10.88
CA ILE A 191 13.13 2.39 11.58
C ILE A 191 12.00 2.69 10.61
N GLY A 192 10.79 2.30 10.99
CA GLY A 192 9.57 2.68 10.28
C GLY A 192 9.16 4.11 10.63
N ASP A 193 8.39 4.69 9.74
CA ASP A 193 7.68 5.95 9.95
C ASP A 193 6.19 5.62 9.74
N LEU A 194 5.26 6.30 10.43
CA LEU A 194 3.80 6.16 10.25
C LEU A 194 3.16 7.56 10.29
N PRO A 195 2.38 8.00 9.26
CA PRO A 195 1.84 9.35 9.28
C PRO A 195 0.72 9.35 10.30
N PHE A 196 0.48 10.50 10.93
CA PHE A 196 -0.59 10.57 11.92
C PHE A 196 -1.95 10.35 11.28
N PHE A 197 -2.21 10.95 10.10
CA PHE A 197 -3.46 10.80 9.36
C PHE A 197 -3.30 9.90 8.13
N VAL A 198 -4.40 9.29 7.71
CA VAL A 198 -4.50 8.54 6.44
C VAL A 198 -4.90 9.46 5.28
N SER A 199 -4.71 8.98 4.03
CA SER A 199 -5.21 9.69 2.85
C SER A 199 -6.74 9.65 2.81
N PRO A 200 -7.42 10.73 2.38
CA PRO A 200 -8.88 10.72 2.22
C PRO A 200 -9.34 9.67 1.21
N ASP A 201 -8.55 9.39 0.17
CA ASP A 201 -8.83 8.38 -0.86
C ASP A 201 -7.98 7.12 -0.60
N SER A 202 -8.36 6.37 0.44
CA SER A 202 -7.67 5.15 0.88
C SER A 202 -8.65 4.04 1.23
N SER A 203 -8.17 2.80 1.23
CA SER A 203 -8.92 1.64 1.70
C SER A 203 -9.27 1.76 3.18
N ASP A 204 -8.45 2.47 3.98
CA ASP A 204 -8.71 2.67 5.41
C ASP A 204 -10.03 3.41 5.63
N VAL A 205 -10.21 4.54 4.91
CA VAL A 205 -11.42 5.38 4.99
C VAL A 205 -12.61 4.70 4.34
N TRP A 206 -12.42 4.10 3.16
CA TRP A 206 -13.50 3.43 2.44
C TRP A 206 -14.06 2.21 3.18
N ALA A 207 -13.19 1.43 3.84
CA ALA A 207 -13.61 0.22 4.56
C ALA A 207 -14.12 0.49 5.99
N ASN A 208 -13.70 1.59 6.62
CA ASN A 208 -14.05 1.93 8.00
C ASN A 208 -14.54 3.39 8.13
N PRO A 209 -15.56 3.80 7.37
CA PRO A 209 -16.03 5.19 7.34
C PRO A 209 -16.46 5.72 8.70
N GLU A 210 -16.93 4.85 9.59
CA GLU A 210 -17.35 5.15 10.96
C GLU A 210 -16.21 5.59 11.89
N LEU A 211 -14.95 5.37 11.50
CA LEU A 211 -13.78 5.81 12.28
C LEU A 211 -13.35 7.25 11.96
N PHE A 212 -14.09 7.93 11.08
CA PHE A 212 -13.74 9.25 10.56
C PHE A 212 -14.94 10.20 10.63
N LEU A 213 -14.67 11.49 10.79
CA LEU A 213 -15.68 12.53 10.77
C LEU A 213 -16.13 12.85 9.34
N LEU A 214 -17.02 12.01 8.80
CA LEU A 214 -17.55 12.11 7.44
C LEU A 214 -19.00 12.65 7.42
N ASP A 215 -19.43 13.17 6.27
CA ASP A 215 -20.81 13.56 6.01
C ASP A 215 -21.64 12.39 5.43
N ALA A 216 -22.92 12.63 5.14
CA ALA A 216 -23.83 11.63 4.59
C ALA A 216 -23.42 11.11 3.18
N HIS A 217 -22.48 11.78 2.53
CA HIS A 217 -21.90 11.43 1.24
C HIS A 217 -20.45 10.91 1.37
N TYR A 218 -20.03 10.51 2.57
CA TYR A 218 -18.70 9.97 2.87
C TYR A 218 -17.54 10.95 2.63
N ARG A 219 -17.82 12.25 2.56
CA ARG A 219 -16.79 13.30 2.43
C ARG A 219 -16.36 13.80 3.80
N PRO A 220 -15.07 14.14 4.00
CA PRO A 220 -14.61 14.69 5.28
C PRO A 220 -15.36 15.99 5.64
N ARG A 221 -16.02 16.03 6.80
CA ARG A 221 -16.67 17.26 7.32
C ARG A 221 -15.64 18.30 7.76
N VAL A 222 -14.55 17.80 8.33
CA VAL A 222 -13.39 18.57 8.78
C VAL A 222 -12.14 17.88 8.27
N VAL A 223 -11.09 18.66 8.00
CA VAL A 223 -9.83 18.16 7.48
C VAL A 223 -8.65 18.62 8.31
N ALA A 224 -7.59 17.83 8.30
CA ALA A 224 -6.36 18.13 9.00
C ALA A 224 -5.63 19.35 8.42
N GLY A 225 -4.92 20.03 9.31
CA GLY A 225 -4.08 21.17 9.01
C GLY A 225 -3.39 21.69 10.28
N VAL A 226 -2.62 22.75 10.12
CA VAL A 226 -2.05 23.52 11.22
C VAL A 226 -2.44 25.00 11.07
N PRO A 227 -2.74 25.69 12.17
CA PRO A 227 -3.08 27.11 12.12
C PRO A 227 -1.86 27.95 11.70
N PRO A 228 -2.06 29.23 11.37
CA PRO A 228 -0.97 30.19 11.22
C PRO A 228 -0.03 30.20 12.43
N ASP A 229 1.25 30.35 12.15
CA ASP A 229 2.30 30.52 13.15
C ASP A 229 3.32 31.59 12.71
N TYR A 230 4.38 31.78 13.49
CA TYR A 230 5.41 32.78 13.21
C TYR A 230 6.26 32.46 11.96
N PHE A 231 6.19 31.24 11.43
CA PHE A 231 6.84 30.85 10.18
C PHE A 231 5.89 30.92 8.97
N SER A 232 4.59 30.68 9.15
CA SER A 232 3.58 30.71 8.10
C SER A 232 2.33 31.47 8.55
N SER A 233 2.12 32.65 7.98
CA SER A 233 0.94 33.49 8.28
C SER A 233 -0.39 32.91 7.78
N GLN A 234 -0.37 31.90 6.90
CA GLN A 234 -1.57 31.24 6.36
C GLN A 234 -1.83 29.86 6.98
N GLY A 235 -0.91 29.34 7.80
CA GLY A 235 -0.97 27.97 8.27
C GLY A 235 -0.82 26.97 7.12
N GLN A 236 -1.37 25.76 7.28
CA GLN A 236 -1.40 24.74 6.24
C GLN A 236 -2.68 23.92 6.33
N ARG A 237 -3.30 23.67 5.17
CA ARG A 237 -4.47 22.78 5.05
C ARG A 237 -4.05 21.53 4.28
N TRP A 238 -4.02 20.37 4.95
CA TRP A 238 -3.50 19.13 4.37
C TRP A 238 -4.56 18.26 3.70
N GLY A 239 -5.83 18.36 4.15
CA GLY A 239 -6.96 17.68 3.50
C GLY A 239 -7.23 16.26 3.98
N ASN A 240 -6.43 15.71 4.91
CA ASN A 240 -6.67 14.40 5.49
C ASN A 240 -7.96 14.38 6.34
N PRO A 241 -8.72 13.27 6.36
CA PRO A 241 -9.86 13.14 7.26
C PRO A 241 -9.40 13.10 8.72
N ILE A 242 -10.24 13.64 9.59
CA ILE A 242 -10.03 13.58 11.04
C ILE A 242 -10.69 12.31 11.59
N TYR A 243 -9.99 11.63 12.48
CA TYR A 243 -10.53 10.49 13.20
C TYR A 243 -11.68 10.89 14.12
N ASP A 244 -12.69 10.05 14.20
CA ASP A 244 -13.63 10.06 15.31
C ASP A 244 -12.99 9.32 16.50
N TRP A 245 -12.41 10.10 17.42
CA TRP A 245 -11.68 9.55 18.57
C TRP A 245 -12.57 8.80 19.55
N ASP A 246 -13.85 9.18 19.66
CA ASP A 246 -14.80 8.50 20.52
C ASP A 246 -15.16 7.12 19.91
N ALA A 247 -15.39 7.07 18.60
CA ALA A 247 -15.62 5.82 17.88
C ALA A 247 -14.39 4.89 17.93
N LEU A 248 -13.18 5.43 17.81
CA LEU A 248 -11.94 4.67 17.97
C LEU A 248 -11.79 4.12 19.38
N ALA A 249 -12.00 4.95 20.41
CA ALA A 249 -11.89 4.53 21.81
C ALA A 249 -12.87 3.40 22.16
N ALA A 250 -14.07 3.42 21.58
CA ALA A 250 -15.07 2.37 21.77
C ALA A 250 -14.65 1.00 21.18
N ARG A 251 -13.67 0.96 20.25
CA ARG A 251 -13.16 -0.28 19.64
C ARG A 251 -11.97 -0.92 20.36
N GLY A 252 -11.41 -0.27 21.38
CA GLY A 252 -10.26 -0.75 22.17
C GLY A 252 -8.90 -0.52 21.52
#